data_AF-A0A6G6VZ37-F1
#
_entry.id   AF-A0A6G6VZ37-F1
#
_cell.length_a   1.000
_cell.length_b   1.000
_cell.length_c   1.000
_cell.angle_alpha   90.00
_cell.angle_beta   90.00
_cell.angle_gamma   90.00
#
_symmetry.space_group_name_H-M   'P 1'
#
loop_
_entity.id
_entity.type
_entity.pdbx_description
1 polymer ?
#
loop_
_entity_poly.entity_id
_entity_poly.type
_entity_poly.pdbx_seq_one_letter_code
_entity_poly.pdbx_strand_id
1 'polypeptide(L)' 'MSGDSSPEEGIHLEVLHGQPTEAELAALIAVVSEAYVEEASSALADDTKSRTAWSVSQRPFRAPLRRELGWTGFQG' A
#
# COMPACT_ATOMS: atom_id res chain seq x y z
N MET A 1 -9.44 12.82 -23.69
CA MET A 1 -9.23 11.36 -23.81
C MET A 1 -7.97 11.04 -23.03
N SER A 2 -8.10 10.72 -21.75
CA SER A 2 -7.02 10.12 -20.96
C SER A 2 -7.57 8.76 -20.55
N GLY A 3 -6.99 7.70 -21.10
CA GLY A 3 -7.33 6.34 -20.74
C GLY A 3 -6.93 6.13 -19.28
N ASP A 4 -7.90 5.75 -18.48
CA ASP A 4 -7.67 5.22 -17.15
C ASP A 4 -6.98 3.86 -17.32
N SER A 5 -5.65 3.85 -17.22
CA SER A 5 -4.90 2.60 -17.02
C SER A 5 -4.88 2.33 -15.52
N SER A 6 -6.03 1.94 -14.97
CA SER A 6 -6.02 1.16 -13.74
C SER A 6 -5.21 -0.11 -14.06
N PRO A 7 -4.06 -0.37 -13.42
CA PRO A 7 -3.33 -1.60 -13.69
C PRO A 7 -4.29 -2.75 -13.44
N GLU A 8 -4.50 -3.57 -14.46
CA GLU A 8 -5.19 -4.86 -14.33
C GLU A 8 -4.68 -5.51 -13.04
N GLU A 9 -5.57 -5.73 -12.08
CA GLU A 9 -5.26 -6.14 -10.71
C GLU A 9 -4.86 -7.62 -10.72
N GLY A 10 -3.69 -7.87 -11.29
CA GLY A 10 -3.16 -9.18 -11.62
C GLY A 10 -1.67 -9.26 -11.36
N ILE A 11 -1.18 -10.48 -11.20
CA ILE A 11 0.23 -10.75 -10.88
C ILE A 11 1.09 -10.41 -12.11
N HIS A 12 1.98 -9.43 -11.97
CA HIS A 12 2.99 -9.09 -12.98
C HIS A 12 4.31 -9.80 -12.67
N LEU A 13 4.87 -10.50 -13.67
CA LEU A 13 6.13 -11.24 -13.56
C LEU A 13 7.11 -10.75 -14.63
N GLU A 14 8.30 -10.31 -14.20
CA GLU A 14 9.37 -9.85 -15.08
C GLU A 14 10.61 -10.75 -14.93
N VAL A 15 11.15 -11.22 -16.05
CA VAL A 15 12.37 -12.03 -16.07
C VAL A 15 13.58 -11.12 -16.32
N LEU A 16 14.36 -10.87 -15.27
CA LEU A 16 15.52 -9.97 -15.36
C LEU A 16 16.77 -10.64 -15.95
N HIS A 17 16.86 -11.97 -15.90
CA HIS A 17 18.03 -12.71 -16.40
C HIS A 17 17.66 -14.13 -16.85
N GLY A 18 18.39 -14.66 -17.83
CA GLY A 18 18.19 -16.00 -18.39
C GLY A 18 17.15 -16.01 -19.51
N GLN A 19 16.89 -17.19 -20.06
CA GLN A 19 15.88 -17.43 -21.09
C GLN A 19 15.06 -18.66 -20.69
N PRO A 20 14.12 -18.51 -19.74
CA PRO A 20 13.28 -19.62 -19.31
C PRO A 20 12.41 -20.11 -20.46
N THR A 21 12.17 -21.41 -20.46
CA THR A 21 11.25 -22.04 -21.41
C THR A 21 9.80 -21.72 -21.07
N GLU A 22 8.91 -21.87 -22.04
CA GLU A 22 7.46 -21.70 -21.83
C GLU A 22 6.92 -22.64 -20.73
N ALA A 23 7.45 -23.86 -20.66
CA ALA A 23 7.07 -24.84 -19.64
C ALA A 23 7.47 -24.40 -18.23
N GLU A 24 8.66 -23.82 -18.07
CA GLU A 24 9.13 -23.30 -16.79
C GLU A 24 8.33 -22.06 -16.35
N LEU A 25 8.02 -21.15 -17.29
CA LEU A 25 7.15 -20.01 -17.01
C LEU A 25 5.75 -20.45 -16.60
N ALA A 26 5.17 -21.44 -17.29
CA ALA A 26 3.87 -22.00 -16.94
C ALA A 26 3.87 -22.63 -15.54
N ALA A 27 4.93 -23.40 -15.21
CA ALA A 27 5.10 -23.98 -13.88
C ALA A 27 5.21 -22.90 -12.79
N LEU A 28 5.99 -21.85 -13.03
CA LEU A 28 6.12 -20.72 -12.12
C LEU A 28 4.78 -20.01 -11.89
N ILE A 29 4.08 -19.66 -12.98
CA ILE A 29 2.78 -18.98 -12.91
C ILE A 29 1.77 -19.83 -12.12
N ALA A 30 1.72 -21.15 -12.37
CA ALA A 30 0.81 -22.04 -11.65
C ALA A 30 1.07 -22.02 -10.14
N VAL A 31 2.34 -22.18 -9.73
CA VAL A 31 2.72 -22.21 -8.31
C VAL A 31 2.47 -20.85 -7.63
N VAL A 32 2.86 -19.74 -8.25
CA VAL A 32 2.69 -18.41 -7.66
C VAL A 32 1.22 -18.02 -7.59
N SER A 33 0.43 -18.38 -8.60
CA SER A 33 -1.01 -18.11 -8.59
C SER A 33 -1.73 -18.92 -7.50
N GLU A 34 -1.38 -20.19 -7.32
CA GLU A 34 -1.92 -21.03 -6.25
C GLU A 34 -1.60 -20.46 -4.86
N ALA A 35 -0.32 -20.13 -4.61
CA ALA A 35 0.11 -19.52 -3.36
C ALA A 35 -0.57 -18.16 -3.11
N TYR A 36 -0.72 -17.34 -4.15
CA TYR A 36 -1.43 -16.07 -4.04
C TYR A 36 -2.89 -16.24 -3.65
N VAL A 37 -3.60 -17.21 -4.25
CA VAL A 37 -5.00 -17.48 -3.92
C VAL A 37 -5.15 -17.98 -2.48
N GLU A 38 -4.26 -18.88 -2.02
CA GLU A 38 -4.27 -19.37 -0.64
C GLU A 38 -4.06 -18.21 0.34
N GLU A 39 -3.02 -17.41 0.13
CA GLU A 39 -2.70 -16.26 0.98
C GLU A 39 -3.83 -15.21 0.95
N ALA A 40 -4.35 -14.85 -0.22
CA ALA A 40 -5.45 -13.91 -0.36
C ALA A 40 -6.73 -14.40 0.33
N SER A 41 -6.99 -15.71 0.34
CA SER A 41 -8.13 -16.29 1.06
C SER A 41 -7.98 -16.21 2.59
N SER A 42 -6.74 -16.23 3.08
CA SER A 42 -6.40 -16.10 4.50
C SER A 42 -6.30 -14.64 4.96
N ALA A 43 -6.23 -13.69 4.02
CA ALA A 43 -6.11 -12.28 4.31
C ALA A 43 -7.38 -11.75 4.99
N LEU A 44 -7.27 -11.47 6.29
CA LEU A 44 -8.34 -10.86 7.10
C LEU A 44 -8.43 -9.33 6.92
N ALA A 45 -7.44 -8.72 6.29
CA ALA A 45 -7.40 -7.29 6.03
C ALA A 45 -8.06 -7.00 4.67
N ASP A 46 -9.09 -6.17 4.68
CA ASP A 46 -9.74 -5.66 3.47
C ASP A 46 -8.74 -4.77 2.70
N ASP A 47 -8.48 -5.11 1.43
CA ASP A 47 -7.51 -4.39 0.58
C ASP A 47 -8.02 -2.99 0.17
N THR A 48 -9.29 -2.73 0.42
CA THR A 48 -9.86 -1.40 0.30
C THR A 48 -9.17 -0.49 1.32
N LYS A 49 -8.35 0.47 0.83
CA LYS A 49 -7.77 1.56 1.63
C LYS A 49 -8.88 2.47 2.18
N SER A 50 -9.58 1.99 3.20
CA SER A 50 -10.52 2.79 3.97
C SER A 50 -9.75 3.75 4.87
N ARG A 51 -10.31 4.94 5.08
CA ARG A 51 -9.73 5.88 6.05
C ARG A 51 -9.75 5.23 7.42
N THR A 52 -8.57 5.07 8.02
CA THR A 52 -8.46 4.53 9.38
C THR A 52 -9.14 5.48 10.36
N ALA A 53 -9.70 4.95 11.45
CA ALA A 53 -10.27 5.77 12.53
C ALA A 53 -9.26 6.80 13.06
N TRP A 54 -7.97 6.48 13.02
CA TRP A 54 -6.87 7.40 13.33
C TRP A 54 -6.75 8.55 12.33
N SER A 55 -6.78 8.27 11.01
CA SER A 55 -6.77 9.31 9.97
C SER A 55 -7.95 10.27 10.07
N VAL A 56 -9.14 9.77 10.47
CA VAL A 56 -10.34 10.59 10.64
C VAL A 56 -10.27 11.45 11.90
N SER A 57 -9.61 10.96 12.95
CA SER A 57 -9.52 11.65 14.25
C SER A 57 -8.33 12.59 14.39
N GLN A 58 -7.42 12.64 13.41
CA GLN A 58 -6.31 13.59 13.39
C GLN A 58 -6.83 15.03 13.38
N ARG A 59 -6.52 15.75 14.46
CA ARG A 59 -6.76 17.21 14.55
C ARG A 59 -5.57 17.94 13.96
N PRO A 60 -5.76 19.07 13.26
CA PRO A 60 -4.64 19.87 12.78
C PRO A 60 -3.74 20.26 13.96
N PHE A 61 -2.43 20.08 13.81
CA PHE A 61 -1.47 20.57 14.78
C PHE A 61 -1.73 22.07 14.99
N ARG A 62 -1.96 22.46 16.25
CA ARG A 62 -2.03 23.88 16.60
C ARG A 62 -0.72 24.56 16.17
N ALA A 63 -0.80 25.84 15.84
CA ALA A 63 0.38 26.62 15.52
C ALA A 63 1.46 26.41 16.59
N PRO A 64 2.72 26.13 16.19
CA PRO A 64 3.79 25.91 17.14
C PRO A 64 3.94 27.12 18.06
N LEU A 65 4.23 26.87 19.33
CA LEU A 65 4.46 27.93 20.31
C LEU A 65 5.57 28.85 19.78
N ARG A 66 5.31 30.17 19.73
CA ARG A 66 6.29 31.16 19.30
C ARG A 66 7.43 31.21 20.32
N ARG A 67 8.52 30.46 20.03
CA ARG A 67 9.71 30.38 20.90
C ARG A 67 10.36 31.74 21.15
N GLU A 68 10.14 32.68 20.25
CA GLU A 68 10.61 34.06 20.29
C GLU A 68 9.96 34.88 21.43
N LEU A 69 8.83 34.41 21.97
CA LEU A 69 8.14 35.06 23.09
C LEU A 69 8.55 34.53 24.47
N GLY A 70 9.49 33.56 24.55
CA GLY A 70 9.90 32.94 25.81
C GLY A 70 8.79 32.15 26.52
N TRP A 71 9.07 31.61 27.71
CA TRP A 71 8.12 30.84 28.52
C TRP A 71 7.21 31.70 29.42
N THR A 72 7.20 33.01 29.24
CA THR A 72 6.66 33.97 30.21
C THR A 72 5.15 34.26 30.06
N GLY A 73 4.41 33.44 29.30
CA GLY A 73 3.01 33.73 28.93
C GLY A 73 1.93 32.79 29.49
N PHE A 74 2.28 31.72 30.22
CA PHE A 74 1.27 30.82 30.81
C PHE A 74 0.82 31.37 32.17
N GLN A 75 -0.27 32.14 32.17
CA GLN A 75 -1.12 32.39 33.33
C GLN A 75 -2.33 31.49 33.10
N GLY A 76 -2.63 30.59 34.05
CA GLY A 76 -3.63 29.51 33.89
C GLY A 76 -5.00 29.95 33.38
#